data_AF-A0A979GWJ5-F1
#
_entry.id   AF-A0A979GWJ5-F1
#
_cell.length_a   1.000
_cell.length_b   1.000
_cell.length_c   1.000
_cell.angle_alpha   90.00
_cell.angle_beta   90.00
_cell.angle_gamma   90.00
#
_symmetry.space_group_name_H-M   'P 1'
#
loop_
_entity.id
_entity.type
_entity.pdbx_description
1 polymer ?
#
loop_
_entity_poly.entity_id
_entity_poly.type
_entity_poly.pdbx_seq_one_letter_code
_entity_poly.pdbx_strand_id
1 'polypeptide(L)'
;MYHQLYPVIIPYPLKSGTPKVISGILRRIEIFQKNKLRYHFDGFVTDTYISIVLPSFYDIGHYKHDIEHVNAMTGIPVTLELIEKNGEHYLMKISYNDPLTKRQTVPLTQAEKSDLLNGAGIRMGCVGFFLLIGGVCYAAMKDFGKASLPGILIFCFIPFLLALLLYYIPRRQRIHSSHNKIVITTTIREVIGVVICAVSTDSSDRHVKKYGTGTGDLLEYYEAPLYPGDKVKLTYGEKNGKADWMISLELLP
;
A
#
# COMPACT_ATOMS: atom_id res chain seq x y z
N MET A 1 11.17 -10.88 1.95
CA MET A 1 10.10 -11.46 1.10
C MET A 1 9.10 -10.36 0.83
N TYR A 2 9.33 -9.57 -0.22
CA TYR A 2 8.52 -8.41 -0.58
C TYR A 2 7.75 -8.73 -1.86
N HIS A 3 6.58 -9.34 -1.68
CA HIS A 3 5.53 -9.32 -2.68
C HIS A 3 4.54 -8.25 -2.25
N GLN A 4 4.54 -7.12 -2.96
CA GLN A 4 3.37 -6.27 -3.15
C GLN A 4 3.78 -5.13 -4.08
N LEU A 5 3.29 -5.24 -5.32
CA LEU A 5 2.51 -4.20 -6.02
C LEU A 5 2.16 -4.77 -7.39
N TYR A 6 1.23 -5.73 -7.37
CA TYR A 6 0.40 -5.86 -8.55
C TYR A 6 -0.56 -4.65 -8.59
N PRO A 7 -0.86 -4.08 -9.76
CA PRO A 7 -2.15 -3.45 -9.97
C PRO A 7 -3.12 -4.62 -10.16
N VAL A 8 -3.55 -5.20 -9.05
CA VAL A 8 -4.54 -6.25 -9.02
C VAL A 8 -5.75 -5.64 -8.33
N ILE A 9 -6.71 -5.28 -9.17
CA ILE A 9 -8.14 -5.58 -8.99
C ILE A 9 -8.36 -6.39 -7.71
N ILE A 10 -9.14 -5.84 -6.79
CA ILE A 10 -9.60 -6.47 -5.54
C ILE A 10 -9.61 -8.01 -5.68
N PRO A 11 -8.59 -8.74 -5.16
CA PRO A 11 -8.49 -10.16 -5.39
C PRO A 11 -9.21 -10.87 -4.25
N TYR A 12 -10.53 -10.72 -4.21
CA TYR A 12 -11.32 -11.92 -4.03
C TYR A 12 -11.83 -12.30 -5.40
N PRO A 13 -11.46 -13.47 -5.96
CA PRO A 13 -12.23 -14.02 -7.05
C PRO A 13 -13.59 -14.43 -6.45
N LEU A 14 -14.50 -13.47 -6.31
CA LEU A 14 -15.92 -13.75 -6.19
C LEU A 14 -16.35 -14.26 -7.56
N LYS A 15 -15.99 -15.51 -7.87
CA LYS A 15 -16.42 -16.24 -9.07
C LYS A 15 -17.94 -16.51 -9.07
N SER A 16 -18.63 -16.15 -8.00
CA SER A 16 -20.07 -16.27 -7.82
C SER A 16 -20.66 -14.92 -7.44
N GLY A 17 -21.41 -14.32 -8.35
CA GLY A 17 -22.14 -13.07 -8.12
C GLY A 17 -22.42 -12.37 -9.44
N THR A 18 -23.54 -11.67 -9.52
CA THR A 18 -23.88 -10.87 -10.72
C THR A 18 -23.13 -9.54 -10.62
N PRO A 19 -22.25 -9.21 -11.58
CA PRO A 19 -21.59 -7.92 -11.60
C PRO A 19 -22.64 -6.83 -11.86
N LYS A 20 -22.62 -5.79 -11.05
CA LYS A 20 -23.50 -4.63 -11.16
C LYS A 20 -22.66 -3.38 -11.28
N VAL A 21 -22.85 -2.64 -12.37
CA VAL A 21 -22.19 -1.37 -12.60
C VAL A 21 -23.18 -0.26 -12.27
N ILE A 22 -22.78 0.64 -11.37
CA ILE A 22 -23.57 1.79 -10.95
C ILE A 22 -22.76 3.04 -11.26
N SER A 23 -23.38 4.05 -11.88
CA SER A 23 -22.71 5.31 -12.20
C SER A 23 -23.60 6.49 -11.83
N GLY A 24 -22.97 7.58 -11.38
CA GLY A 24 -23.68 8.82 -11.06
C GLY A 24 -22.74 9.91 -10.57
N ILE A 25 -23.30 11.07 -10.24
CA ILE A 25 -22.56 12.13 -9.57
C ILE A 25 -22.51 11.85 -8.07
N LEU A 26 -21.31 11.69 -7.52
CA LEU A 26 -21.11 11.42 -6.11
C LEU A 26 -21.40 12.68 -5.28
N ARG A 27 -22.39 12.62 -4.39
CA ARG A 27 -22.76 13.74 -3.51
C ARG A 27 -22.13 13.64 -2.14
N ARG A 28 -22.03 12.43 -1.61
CA ARG A 28 -21.50 12.18 -0.27
C ARG A 28 -21.10 10.73 -0.12
N ILE A 29 -20.12 10.48 0.74
CA ILE A 29 -19.83 9.15 1.28
C ILE A 29 -20.02 9.23 2.79
N GLU A 30 -20.64 8.20 3.37
CA GLU A 30 -20.74 8.06 4.82
C GLU A 30 -20.44 6.64 5.26
N ILE A 31 -19.99 6.51 6.50
CA ILE A 31 -19.78 5.22 7.15
C ILE A 31 -21.15 4.73 7.63
N PHE A 32 -21.69 3.69 6.98
CA PHE A 32 -22.99 3.13 7.34
C PHE A 32 -22.85 2.05 8.42
N GLN A 33 -21.82 1.23 8.29
CA GLN A 33 -21.40 0.24 9.29
C GLN A 33 -19.88 0.31 9.41
N LYS A 34 -19.32 -0.25 10.49
CA LYS A 34 -17.88 -0.24 10.76
C LYS A 34 -17.01 -0.72 9.59
N ASN A 35 -17.51 -1.49 8.64
CA ASN A 35 -16.77 -1.97 7.46
C ASN A 35 -17.48 -1.69 6.12
N LYS A 36 -18.48 -0.79 6.11
CA LYS A 36 -19.27 -0.47 4.91
C LYS A 36 -19.41 1.03 4.71
N LEU A 37 -19.21 1.43 3.46
CA LEU A 37 -19.47 2.79 3.02
C LEU A 37 -20.77 2.85 2.24
N ARG A 38 -21.58 3.88 2.52
CA ARG A 38 -22.73 4.25 1.72
C ARG A 38 -22.35 5.40 0.79
N TYR A 39 -22.45 5.13 -0.51
CA TYR A 39 -22.25 6.12 -1.56
C TYR A 39 -23.59 6.74 -1.92
N HIS A 40 -23.68 8.07 -1.78
CA HIS A 40 -24.87 8.85 -2.13
C HIS A 40 -24.68 9.47 -3.51
N PHE A 41 -25.57 9.15 -4.44
CA PHE A 41 -25.59 9.68 -5.79
C PHE A 41 -26.83 10.56 -6.01
N ASP A 42 -26.90 11.23 -7.15
CA ASP A 42 -28.12 11.92 -7.58
C ASP A 42 -29.27 10.92 -7.78
N GLY A 43 -30.21 10.90 -6.83
CA GLY A 43 -31.46 10.14 -6.91
C GLY A 43 -31.40 8.71 -6.36
N PHE A 44 -30.25 8.23 -5.89
CA PHE A 44 -30.14 6.90 -5.28
C PHE A 44 -28.94 6.78 -4.33
N VAL A 45 -28.95 5.73 -3.51
CA VAL A 45 -27.86 5.38 -2.60
C VAL A 45 -27.46 3.93 -2.79
N THR A 46 -26.21 3.59 -2.49
CA THR A 46 -25.74 2.20 -2.52
C THR A 46 -24.79 1.92 -1.36
N ASP A 47 -25.06 0.81 -0.66
CA ASP A 47 -24.26 0.33 0.46
C ASP A 47 -23.24 -0.66 -0.06
N THR A 48 -21.98 -0.38 0.23
CA THR A 48 -20.86 -1.13 -0.33
C THR A 48 -19.90 -1.56 0.77
N TYR A 49 -19.49 -2.81 0.69
CA TYR A 49 -18.39 -3.34 1.45
C TYR A 49 -17.08 -3.03 0.73
N ILE A 50 -16.13 -2.43 1.44
CA ILE A 50 -14.80 -2.14 0.89
C ILE A 50 -13.84 -3.20 1.40
N SER A 51 -13.35 -4.02 0.49
CA SER A 51 -12.30 -4.98 0.82
C SER A 51 -10.98 -4.26 1.01
N ILE A 52 -10.63 -3.99 2.27
CA ILE A 52 -9.32 -3.47 2.61
C ILE A 52 -8.37 -4.66 2.71
N VAL A 53 -7.52 -4.82 1.70
CA VAL A 53 -6.44 -5.81 1.72
C VAL A 53 -5.45 -5.40 2.80
N LEU A 54 -5.32 -6.26 3.81
CA LEU A 54 -4.30 -6.12 4.85
C LEU A 54 -2.95 -6.58 4.27
N PRO A 55 -1.83 -5.94 4.63
CA PRO A 55 -0.50 -6.44 4.26
C PRO A 55 -0.30 -7.91 4.66
N SER A 56 0.46 -8.69 3.90
CA SER A 56 0.62 -10.14 4.11
C SER A 56 1.18 -10.57 5.49
N PHE A 57 1.79 -9.65 6.24
CA PHE A 57 2.22 -9.91 7.63
C PHE A 57 1.04 -10.05 8.60
N TYR A 58 -0.16 -9.60 8.18
CA TYR A 58 -1.41 -9.73 8.92
C TYR A 58 -2.15 -11.04 8.62
N ASP A 59 -1.71 -11.88 7.67
CA ASP A 59 -2.36 -13.18 7.42
C ASP A 59 -2.14 -14.21 8.55
N ILE A 60 -1.22 -13.93 9.48
CA ILE A 60 -0.88 -14.83 10.60
C ILE A 60 -1.88 -14.70 11.76
N GLY A 61 -2.76 -13.70 11.74
CA GLY A 61 -3.78 -13.48 12.78
C GLY A 61 -5.17 -13.23 12.19
N HIS A 62 -6.20 -13.49 12.99
CA HIS A 62 -7.53 -12.97 12.67
C HIS A 62 -7.51 -11.46 12.95
N TYR A 63 -7.46 -10.64 11.90
CA TYR A 63 -7.56 -9.19 12.03
C TYR A 63 -8.92 -8.73 11.52
N LYS A 64 -9.53 -7.84 12.28
CA LYS A 64 -10.71 -7.08 11.86
C LYS A 64 -10.27 -5.69 11.46
N HIS A 65 -10.93 -5.11 10.47
CA HIS A 65 -10.78 -3.70 10.16
C HIS A 65 -12.10 -2.96 10.36
N ASP A 66 -12.00 -1.78 10.97
CA ASP A 66 -13.09 -0.82 11.08
C ASP A 66 -12.68 0.48 10.34
N ILE A 67 -13.60 1.08 9.60
CA ILE A 67 -13.44 2.39 8.95
C ILE A 67 -13.79 3.45 9.99
N GLU A 68 -12.84 4.34 10.25
CA GLU A 68 -12.93 5.39 11.26
C GLU A 68 -13.42 6.70 10.66
N HIS A 69 -12.90 7.06 9.49
CA HIS A 69 -13.29 8.26 8.78
C HIS A 69 -13.19 8.06 7.27
N VAL A 70 -14.00 8.81 6.52
CA VAL A 70 -13.89 8.90 5.06
C VAL A 70 -14.05 10.36 4.65
N ASN A 71 -13.12 10.84 3.85
CA ASN A 71 -13.21 12.13 3.17
C ASN A 71 -13.09 11.88 1.68
N ALA A 72 -14.01 12.42 0.88
CA ALA A 72 -13.98 12.26 -0.56
C ALA A 72 -14.35 13.54 -1.27
N MET A 73 -13.85 13.67 -2.49
CA MET A 73 -14.26 14.73 -3.39
C MET A 73 -15.66 14.45 -3.89
N THR A 74 -16.55 15.43 -3.75
CA THR A 74 -17.96 15.33 -4.15
C THR A 74 -18.23 16.18 -5.39
N GLY A 75 -19.41 16.01 -5.99
CA GLY A 75 -19.79 16.70 -7.22
C GLY A 75 -19.10 16.18 -8.48
N ILE A 76 -18.52 14.98 -8.43
CA ILE A 76 -17.77 14.36 -9.54
C ILE A 76 -18.47 13.09 -10.05
N PRO A 77 -18.32 12.74 -11.33
CA PRO A 77 -18.81 11.47 -11.86
C PRO A 77 -18.01 10.30 -11.29
N VAL A 78 -18.71 9.29 -10.78
CA VAL A 78 -18.13 8.07 -10.23
C VAL A 78 -18.88 6.86 -10.77
N THR A 79 -18.12 5.84 -11.15
CA THR A 79 -18.62 4.51 -11.51
C THR A 79 -18.12 3.50 -10.49
N LEU A 80 -19.05 2.75 -9.90
CA LEU A 80 -18.78 1.63 -9.00
C LEU A 80 -19.08 0.33 -9.73
N GLU A 81 -18.10 -0.55 -9.76
CA GLU A 81 -18.28 -1.95 -10.15
C GLU A 81 -18.43 -2.77 -8.87
N LEU A 82 -19.62 -3.33 -8.70
CA LEU A 82 -20.00 -4.09 -7.51
C LEU A 82 -20.25 -5.54 -7.87
N ILE A 83 -20.02 -6.44 -6.93
CA ILE A 83 -20.50 -7.82 -7.02
C ILE A 83 -21.36 -8.14 -5.81
N GLU A 84 -22.54 -8.71 -6.05
CA GLU A 84 -23.43 -9.13 -4.98
C GLU A 84 -23.07 -10.54 -4.52
N LYS A 85 -22.87 -10.71 -3.21
CA LYS A 85 -22.66 -12.01 -2.58
C LYS A 85 -23.36 -12.03 -1.22
N ASN A 86 -24.19 -13.05 -0.98
CA ASN A 86 -24.93 -13.23 0.27
C ASN A 86 -25.77 -11.99 0.68
N GLY A 87 -26.34 -11.27 -0.30
CA GLY A 87 -27.11 -10.04 -0.06
C GLY A 87 -26.28 -8.80 0.28
N GLU A 88 -24.95 -8.87 0.17
CA GLU A 88 -24.05 -7.73 0.34
C GLU A 88 -23.39 -7.34 -0.99
N HIS A 89 -23.25 -6.04 -1.23
CA HIS A 89 -22.52 -5.53 -2.40
C HIS A 89 -21.06 -5.28 -2.05
N TYR A 90 -20.16 -6.00 -2.70
CA TYR A 90 -18.72 -5.83 -2.56
C TYR A 90 -18.22 -4.89 -3.65
N LEU A 91 -17.54 -3.81 -3.27
CA LEU A 91 -16.87 -2.95 -4.22
C LEU A 91 -15.70 -3.74 -4.85
N MET A 92 -15.70 -3.86 -6.17
CA MET A 92 -14.65 -4.53 -6.96
C MET A 92 -13.73 -3.51 -7.64
N LYS A 93 -14.32 -2.41 -8.10
CA LYS A 93 -13.57 -1.31 -8.72
C LYS A 93 -14.35 -0.02 -8.56
N ILE A 94 -13.61 1.06 -8.39
CA ILE A 94 -14.14 2.43 -8.46
C ILE A 94 -13.44 3.15 -9.62
N SER A 95 -14.13 4.09 -10.28
CA SER A 95 -13.58 4.85 -11.39
C SER A 95 -14.13 6.26 -11.38
N TYR A 96 -13.24 7.26 -11.42
CA TYR A 96 -13.56 8.67 -11.21
C TYR A 96 -13.60 9.50 -12.50
N ASN A 97 -13.48 8.86 -13.67
CA ASN A 97 -13.34 9.49 -15.00
C ASN A 97 -12.48 10.77 -14.95
N ASP A 98 -11.32 10.69 -14.29
CA ASP A 98 -10.53 11.85 -13.94
C ASP A 98 -9.75 12.35 -15.16
N PRO A 99 -10.10 13.51 -15.75
CA PRO A 99 -9.42 14.02 -16.94
C PRO A 99 -7.98 14.46 -16.65
N LEU A 100 -7.63 14.67 -15.38
CA LEU A 100 -6.27 15.01 -14.95
C LEU A 100 -5.38 13.78 -14.85
N THR A 101 -5.96 12.58 -14.88
CA THR A 101 -5.18 11.35 -14.81
C THR A 101 -4.42 11.12 -16.11
N LYS A 102 -3.09 11.18 -16.03
CA LYS A 102 -2.18 10.92 -17.14
C LYS A 102 -1.24 9.80 -16.78
N ARG A 103 -1.18 8.78 -17.64
CA ARG A 103 -0.24 7.66 -17.50
C ARG A 103 0.78 7.72 -18.63
N GLN A 104 2.05 7.71 -18.28
CA GLN A 104 3.16 7.72 -19.22
C GLN A 104 4.17 6.63 -18.86
N THR A 105 4.69 5.96 -19.87
CA THR A 105 5.83 5.06 -19.73
C THR A 105 7.05 5.79 -20.23
N VAL A 106 8.07 5.93 -19.38
CA VAL A 106 9.31 6.66 -19.70
C VAL A 106 10.51 5.81 -19.31
N PRO A 107 11.66 5.94 -20.00
CA PRO A 107 12.84 5.18 -19.66
C PRO A 107 13.34 5.54 -18.25
N LEU A 108 13.84 4.53 -17.53
CA LEU A 108 14.48 4.70 -16.23
C LEU A 108 15.96 5.05 -16.45
N THR A 109 16.37 6.25 -16.08
CA THR A 109 17.73 6.75 -16.37
C THR A 109 18.78 6.08 -15.48
N GLN A 110 20.05 6.11 -15.89
CA GLN A 110 21.14 5.56 -15.08
C GLN A 110 21.34 6.33 -13.76
N ALA A 111 21.15 7.65 -13.77
CA ALA A 111 21.18 8.47 -12.56
C ALA A 111 20.10 8.00 -11.57
N GLU A 112 18.87 7.82 -12.03
CA GLU A 112 17.77 7.32 -11.19
C GLU A 112 18.03 5.90 -10.68
N LYS A 113 18.59 5.01 -11.51
CA LYS A 113 19.01 3.67 -11.05
C LYS A 113 20.06 3.77 -9.95
N SER A 114 21.05 4.64 -10.10
CA SER A 114 22.08 4.89 -9.10
C SER A 114 21.47 5.39 -7.79
N ASP A 115 20.56 6.36 -7.84
CA ASP A 115 19.89 6.91 -6.66
C ASP A 115 19.06 5.85 -5.94
N LEU A 116 18.35 4.99 -6.69
CA LEU A 116 17.57 3.90 -6.13
C LEU A 116 18.44 2.83 -5.46
N LEU A 117 19.61 2.53 -6.04
CA LEU A 117 20.59 1.61 -5.46
C LEU A 117 21.25 2.21 -4.23
N ASN A 118 21.60 3.49 -4.26
CA ASN A 118 22.16 4.21 -3.12
C ASN A 118 21.18 4.24 -1.96
N GLY A 119 19.90 4.58 -2.22
CA GLY A 119 18.86 4.54 -1.20
C GLY A 119 18.66 3.15 -0.59
N ALA A 120 18.74 2.09 -1.40
CA ALA A 120 18.69 0.71 -0.89
C ALA A 120 19.94 0.36 -0.05
N GLY A 121 21.12 0.82 -0.48
CA GLY A 121 22.39 0.65 0.24
C GLY A 121 22.40 1.37 1.59
N ILE A 122 21.93 2.61 1.65
CA ILE A 122 21.80 3.38 2.90
C ILE A 122 20.89 2.63 3.88
N ARG A 123 19.72 2.16 3.44
CA ARG A 123 18.80 1.38 4.31
C ARG A 123 19.47 0.11 4.85
N MET A 124 20.22 -0.61 4.02
CA MET A 124 20.99 -1.77 4.48
C MET A 124 22.11 -1.40 5.45
N GLY A 125 22.77 -0.27 5.23
CA GLY A 125 23.76 0.29 6.16
C GLY A 125 23.15 0.59 7.52
N CYS A 126 21.97 1.22 7.56
CA CYS A 126 21.23 1.47 8.79
C CYS A 126 20.87 0.16 9.52
N VAL A 127 20.38 -0.85 8.80
CA VAL A 127 20.10 -2.18 9.39
C VAL A 127 21.35 -2.78 10.02
N GLY A 128 22.48 -2.76 9.30
CA GLY A 128 23.76 -3.24 9.82
C GLY A 128 24.20 -2.48 11.07
N PHE A 129 24.04 -1.15 11.08
CA PHE A 129 24.37 -0.30 12.21
C PHE A 129 23.52 -0.61 13.46
N PHE A 130 22.20 -0.76 13.31
CA PHE A 130 21.32 -1.13 14.43
C PHE A 130 21.62 -2.53 14.97
N LEU A 131 21.92 -3.48 14.09
CA LEU A 131 22.33 -4.83 14.51
C LEU A 131 23.66 -4.80 15.27
N LEU A 132 24.61 -3.97 14.86
CA LEU A 132 25.88 -3.79 15.57
C LEU A 132 25.66 -3.21 16.97
N ILE A 133 24.86 -2.16 17.11
CA ILE A 133 24.49 -1.60 18.43
C ILE A 133 23.83 -2.68 19.30
N GLY A 134 22.84 -3.40 18.76
CA GLY A 134 22.17 -4.48 19.47
C GLY A 134 23.13 -5.60 19.89
N GLY A 135 24.09 -5.95 19.03
CA GLY A 135 25.15 -6.92 19.32
C GLY A 135 26.06 -6.49 20.46
N VAL A 136 26.47 -5.22 20.49
CA VAL A 136 27.27 -4.65 21.59
C VAL A 136 26.49 -4.68 22.90
N CYS A 137 25.21 -4.29 22.88
CA CYS A 137 24.34 -4.38 24.06
C CYS A 137 24.21 -5.82 24.56
N TYR A 138 24.00 -6.78 23.66
CA TYR A 138 23.93 -8.21 23.99
C TYR A 138 25.25 -8.72 24.61
N ALA A 139 26.40 -8.30 24.07
CA ALA A 139 27.71 -8.66 24.58
C ALA A 139 27.96 -8.10 25.99
N ALA A 140 27.57 -6.85 26.22
CA ALA A 140 27.68 -6.20 27.52
C ALA A 140 26.84 -6.91 28.60
N MET A 141 25.63 -7.38 28.26
CA MET A 141 24.80 -8.20 29.17
C MET A 141 25.41 -9.56 29.50
N LYS A 142 26.44 -9.99 28.77
CA LYS A 142 27.16 -11.26 28.95
C LYS A 142 28.62 -11.03 29.41
N ASP A 143 28.92 -9.85 29.92
CA ASP A 143 30.25 -9.43 30.40
C ASP A 143 31.38 -9.67 29.37
N PHE A 144 31.04 -9.64 28.08
CA PHE A 144 31.97 -9.94 26.99
C PHE A 144 32.71 -11.29 27.14
N GLY A 145 32.12 -12.27 27.83
CA GLY A 145 32.73 -13.59 28.01
C GLY A 145 32.92 -14.33 26.68
N LYS A 146 33.83 -15.33 26.64
CA LYS A 146 34.09 -16.15 25.43
C LYS A 146 32.83 -16.86 24.89
N ALA A 147 31.85 -17.11 25.75
CA ALA A 147 30.55 -17.69 25.38
C ALA A 147 29.59 -16.70 24.67
N SER A 148 29.88 -15.40 24.68
CA SER A 148 29.05 -14.37 24.01
C SER A 148 29.27 -14.33 22.49
N LEU A 149 30.46 -14.72 22.01
CA LEU A 149 30.88 -14.59 20.62
C LEU A 149 29.97 -15.36 19.64
N PRO A 150 29.61 -16.64 19.88
CA PRO A 150 28.65 -17.35 19.02
C PRO A 150 27.25 -16.71 19.04
N GLY A 151 26.82 -16.21 20.21
CA GLY A 151 25.51 -15.54 20.37
C GLY A 151 25.43 -14.23 19.59
N ILE A 152 26.48 -13.41 19.62
CA ILE A 152 26.58 -12.16 18.85
C ILE A 152 26.56 -12.45 17.35
N LEU A 153 27.30 -13.47 16.90
CA LEU A 153 27.30 -13.89 15.50
C LEU A 153 25.90 -14.29 15.05
N ILE A 154 25.20 -15.13 15.81
CA ILE A 154 23.82 -15.52 15.48
C ILE A 154 22.90 -14.29 15.46
N PHE A 155 22.98 -13.45 16.49
CA PHE A 155 22.11 -12.28 16.66
C PHE A 155 22.32 -11.20 15.60
N CYS A 156 23.56 -10.96 15.17
CA CYS A 156 23.86 -9.91 14.19
C CYS A 156 23.87 -10.46 12.76
N PHE A 157 24.53 -11.60 12.53
CA PHE A 157 24.79 -12.10 11.19
C PHE A 157 23.54 -12.70 10.55
N ILE A 158 22.73 -13.48 11.30
CA ILE A 158 21.54 -14.12 10.71
C ILE A 158 20.52 -13.08 10.26
N PRO A 159 20.12 -12.08 11.09
CA PRO A 159 19.18 -11.06 10.63
C PRO A 159 19.75 -10.19 9.52
N PHE A 160 21.05 -9.88 9.55
CA PHE A 160 21.70 -9.13 8.47
C PHE A 160 21.68 -9.92 7.15
N LEU A 161 22.03 -11.21 7.19
CA LEU A 161 22.01 -12.09 6.02
C LEU A 161 20.59 -12.24 5.48
N LEU A 162 19.60 -12.39 6.35
CA LEU A 162 18.19 -12.42 5.95
C LEU A 162 17.77 -11.10 5.29
N ALA A 163 18.15 -9.94 5.83
CA ALA A 163 17.89 -8.65 5.19
C ALA A 163 18.58 -8.54 3.82
N LEU A 164 19.82 -9.03 3.70
CA LEU A 164 20.55 -9.03 2.44
C LEU A 164 19.85 -9.90 1.37
N LEU A 165 19.56 -11.16 1.71
CA LEU A 165 18.99 -12.15 0.78
C LEU A 165 17.52 -11.86 0.46
N LEU A 166 16.72 -11.44 1.44
CA LEU A 166 15.26 -11.31 1.30
C LEU A 166 14.79 -9.91 0.91
N TYR A 167 15.65 -8.89 1.03
CA TYR A 167 15.32 -7.51 0.69
C TYR A 167 16.30 -6.91 -0.32
N TYR A 168 17.60 -6.86 0.00
CA TYR A 168 18.56 -6.11 -0.81
C TYR A 168 18.78 -6.72 -2.20
N ILE A 169 19.12 -8.02 -2.27
CA ILE A 169 19.38 -8.70 -3.55
C ILE A 169 18.17 -8.65 -4.50
N PRO A 170 16.94 -9.00 -4.07
CA PRO A 170 15.78 -8.94 -4.95
C PRO A 170 15.45 -7.51 -5.41
N ARG A 171 15.65 -6.51 -4.55
CA ARG A 171 15.44 -5.10 -4.90
C ARG A 171 16.46 -4.63 -5.93
N ARG A 172 17.74 -4.96 -5.71
CA ARG A 172 18.84 -4.66 -6.65
C ARG A 172 18.59 -5.31 -8.02
N GLN A 173 18.21 -6.58 -8.04
CA GLN A 173 17.85 -7.28 -9.28
C GLN A 173 16.72 -6.57 -10.02
N ARG A 174 15.65 -6.20 -9.31
CA ARG A 174 14.54 -5.43 -9.90
C ARG A 174 15.03 -4.13 -10.54
N ILE A 175 15.77 -3.31 -9.80
CA ILE A 175 16.28 -2.01 -10.30
C ILE A 175 17.14 -2.19 -11.55
N HIS A 176 18.03 -3.19 -11.58
CA HIS A 176 18.86 -3.45 -12.75
C HIS A 176 18.03 -3.93 -13.95
N SER A 177 17.06 -4.82 -13.72
CA SER A 177 16.21 -5.40 -14.78
C SER A 177 15.16 -4.44 -15.34
N SER A 178 14.77 -3.41 -14.59
CA SER A 178 13.79 -2.42 -15.04
C SER A 178 14.40 -1.48 -16.08
N HIS A 179 13.79 -1.43 -17.27
CA HIS A 179 14.21 -0.53 -18.35
C HIS A 179 13.39 0.75 -18.36
N ASN A 180 12.09 0.65 -18.06
CA ASN A 180 11.20 1.80 -17.97
C ASN A 180 10.60 1.94 -16.57
N LYS A 181 10.00 3.09 -16.36
CA LYS A 181 9.12 3.41 -15.24
C LYS A 181 7.79 3.90 -15.79
N ILE A 182 6.74 3.67 -15.01
CA ILE A 182 5.40 4.18 -15.28
C ILE A 182 5.17 5.36 -14.35
N VAL A 183 4.90 6.52 -14.91
CA VAL A 183 4.56 7.74 -14.19
C VAL A 183 3.07 7.98 -14.36
N ILE A 184 2.36 8.08 -13.26
CA ILE A 184 0.93 8.37 -13.21
C ILE A 184 0.74 9.68 -12.46
N THR A 185 0.35 10.72 -13.17
CA THR A 185 -0.16 11.95 -12.56
C THR A 185 -1.64 11.76 -12.33
N THR A 186 -2.12 11.94 -11.11
CA THR A 186 -3.52 11.74 -10.75
C THR A 186 -3.91 12.64 -9.57
N THR A 187 -5.19 12.65 -9.22
CA THR A 187 -5.71 13.40 -8.08
C THR A 187 -6.12 12.42 -6.98
N ILE A 188 -5.92 12.76 -5.72
CA ILE A 188 -6.53 12.02 -4.61
C ILE A 188 -8.03 12.32 -4.61
N ARG A 189 -8.85 11.27 -4.70
CA ARG A 189 -10.32 11.37 -4.78
C ARG A 189 -10.99 11.00 -3.47
N GLU A 190 -10.42 10.08 -2.71
CA GLU A 190 -10.91 9.70 -1.40
C GLU A 190 -9.76 9.38 -0.44
N VAL A 191 -10.00 9.61 0.84
CA VAL A 191 -9.12 9.27 1.95
C VAL A 191 -9.95 8.49 2.95
N ILE A 192 -9.58 7.23 3.16
CA ILE A 192 -10.27 6.29 4.04
C ILE A 192 -9.32 5.99 5.20
N GLY A 193 -9.73 6.40 6.40
CA GLY A 193 -9.07 6.03 7.65
C GLY A 193 -9.57 4.68 8.12
N VAL A 194 -8.64 3.76 8.34
CA VAL A 194 -8.92 2.38 8.74
C VAL A 194 -8.18 2.06 10.03
N VAL A 195 -8.88 1.46 10.97
CA VAL A 195 -8.29 0.88 12.19
C VAL A 195 -8.23 -0.63 11.99
N ILE A 196 -7.03 -1.19 12.14
CA ILE A 196 -6.79 -2.63 12.10
C ILE A 196 -6.68 -3.10 13.55
N CYS A 197 -7.65 -3.91 13.98
CA CYS A 197 -7.73 -4.50 15.31
C CYS A 197 -7.35 -5.98 15.24
N ALA A 198 -6.44 -6.45 16.10
CA ALA A 198 -6.22 -7.89 16.26
C ALA A 198 -7.37 -8.51 17.04
N VAL A 199 -7.92 -9.64 16.57
CA VAL A 199 -9.08 -10.28 17.19
C VAL A 199 -8.71 -11.06 18.46
N SER A 200 -7.43 -11.37 18.69
CA SER A 200 -7.03 -12.33 19.75
C SER A 200 -5.85 -11.93 20.63
N THR A 201 -5.39 -10.68 20.60
CA THR A 201 -4.27 -10.22 21.44
C THR A 201 -4.45 -8.76 21.80
N ASP A 202 -4.04 -8.35 23.00
CA ASP A 202 -3.93 -6.95 23.52
C ASP A 202 -2.98 -6.06 22.68
N SER A 203 -2.94 -6.25 21.37
CA SER A 203 -2.10 -5.48 20.47
C SER A 203 -2.76 -4.14 20.17
N SER A 204 -1.98 -3.07 20.30
CA SER A 204 -2.34 -1.71 19.93
C SER A 204 -3.05 -1.64 18.59
N ASP A 205 -4.24 -1.04 18.58
CA ASP A 205 -4.97 -0.69 17.36
C ASP A 205 -4.06 0.10 16.42
N ARG A 206 -4.02 -0.31 15.15
CA ARG A 206 -3.20 0.36 14.14
C ARG A 206 -4.08 1.18 13.21
N HIS A 207 -3.89 2.48 13.22
CA HIS A 207 -4.54 3.41 12.31
C HIS A 207 -3.74 3.50 11.00
N VAL A 208 -4.39 3.25 9.88
CA VAL A 208 -3.84 3.29 8.52
C VAL A 208 -4.72 4.18 7.66
N LYS A 209 -4.10 4.99 6.79
CA LYS A 209 -4.83 5.77 5.78
C LYS A 209 -4.66 5.13 4.42
N LYS A 210 -5.78 4.94 3.73
CA LYS A 210 -5.85 4.51 2.33
C LYS A 210 -6.31 5.69 1.48
N TYR A 211 -5.62 5.95 0.38
CA TYR A 211 -5.87 7.06 -0.52
C TYR A 211 -6.38 6.51 -1.85
N GLY A 212 -7.65 6.74 -2.17
CA GLY A 212 -8.18 6.43 -3.48
C GLY A 212 -7.78 7.50 -4.48
N THR A 213 -7.23 7.05 -5.60
CA THR A 213 -6.69 7.90 -6.66
C THR A 213 -7.71 8.09 -7.79
N GLY A 214 -7.46 9.03 -8.70
CA GLY A 214 -8.28 9.26 -9.89
C GLY A 214 -8.32 8.06 -10.85
N THR A 215 -7.33 7.15 -10.80
CA THR A 215 -7.38 5.86 -11.51
C THR A 215 -8.35 4.87 -10.87
N GLY A 216 -8.78 5.13 -9.64
CA GLY A 216 -9.60 4.23 -8.83
C GLY A 216 -8.80 3.26 -7.96
N ASP A 217 -7.47 3.36 -7.95
CA ASP A 217 -6.61 2.52 -7.14
C ASP A 217 -6.55 3.05 -5.69
N LEU A 218 -6.55 2.15 -4.70
CA LEU A 218 -6.31 2.47 -3.29
C LEU A 218 -4.83 2.34 -2.96
N LEU A 219 -4.23 3.45 -2.55
CA LEU A 219 -2.82 3.52 -2.14
C LEU A 219 -2.68 3.58 -0.62
N GLU A 220 -1.60 3.00 -0.12
CA GLU A 220 -1.18 3.17 1.27
C GLU A 220 0.10 4.00 1.28
N TYR A 221 0.08 5.14 1.97
CA TYR A 221 1.21 6.07 2.02
C TYR A 221 1.37 6.67 3.42
N TYR A 222 2.61 6.71 3.90
CA TYR A 222 2.90 6.98 5.32
C TYR A 222 3.71 8.25 5.57
N GLU A 223 4.31 8.86 4.54
CA GLU A 223 5.27 9.96 4.76
C GLU A 223 4.58 11.30 4.97
N ALA A 224 3.46 11.55 4.29
CA ALA A 224 2.72 12.82 4.40
C ALA A 224 1.19 12.61 4.36
N PRO A 225 0.42 13.44 5.08
CA PRO A 225 -1.03 13.45 4.95
C PRO A 225 -1.41 14.03 3.58
N LEU A 226 -2.21 13.29 2.82
CA LEU A 226 -2.84 13.75 1.59
C LEU A 226 -4.32 14.02 1.82
N TYR A 227 -4.90 14.93 1.04
CA TYR A 227 -6.30 15.33 1.11
C TYR A 227 -6.99 15.13 -0.24
N PRO A 228 -8.32 14.92 -0.27
CA PRO A 228 -9.06 14.90 -1.53
C PRO A 228 -8.85 16.21 -2.29
N GLY A 229 -8.50 16.10 -3.57
CA GLY A 229 -8.15 17.24 -4.44
C GLY A 229 -6.65 17.43 -4.65
N ASP A 230 -5.80 16.82 -3.80
CA ASP A 230 -4.35 16.89 -3.98
C ASP A 230 -3.92 16.21 -5.27
N LYS A 231 -3.08 16.88 -6.06
CA LYS A 231 -2.46 16.30 -7.25
C LYS A 231 -1.21 15.56 -6.84
N VAL A 232 -1.08 14.32 -7.28
CA VAL A 232 0.07 13.49 -6.97
C VAL A 232 0.68 12.91 -8.24
N LYS A 233 1.98 12.69 -8.20
CA LYS A 233 2.73 11.95 -9.20
C LYS A 233 3.22 10.65 -8.56
N LEU A 234 2.68 9.55 -9.07
CA LEU A 234 3.03 8.20 -8.67
C LEU A 234 4.04 7.65 -9.66
N THR A 235 5.19 7.22 -9.19
CA THR A 235 6.21 6.62 -10.04
C THR A 235 6.33 5.14 -9.68
N TYR A 236 6.19 4.26 -10.66
CA TYR A 236 6.33 2.81 -10.51
C TYR A 236 7.42 2.26 -11.41
N GLY A 237 8.11 1.22 -10.95
CA GLY A 237 8.93 0.39 -11.84
C GLY A 237 8.04 -0.42 -12.77
N GLU A 238 8.44 -0.53 -14.04
CA GLU A 238 7.72 -1.31 -15.03
C GLU A 238 8.22 -2.77 -15.04
N LYS A 239 7.28 -3.71 -15.12
CA LYS A 239 7.54 -5.12 -15.41
C LYS A 239 6.45 -5.64 -16.36
N ASN A 240 6.86 -6.11 -17.54
CA ASN A 240 5.95 -6.65 -18.56
C ASN A 240 4.77 -5.71 -18.91
N GLY A 241 5.03 -4.41 -19.10
CA GLY A 241 4.00 -3.41 -19.42
C GLY A 241 3.15 -2.94 -18.25
N LYS A 242 3.37 -3.47 -17.04
CA LYS A 242 2.55 -3.19 -15.85
C LYS A 242 3.38 -2.51 -14.75
N ALA A 243 2.72 -1.70 -13.93
CA ALA A 243 3.31 -1.18 -12.71
C ALA A 243 3.61 -2.35 -11.77
N ASP A 244 4.81 -2.43 -11.20
CA ASP A 244 5.25 -3.58 -10.38
C ASP A 244 5.66 -3.19 -8.96
N TRP A 245 6.26 -2.02 -8.78
CA TRP A 245 6.68 -1.56 -7.46
C TRP A 245 6.73 -0.04 -7.41
N MET A 246 6.26 0.56 -6.33
CA MET A 246 6.23 2.01 -6.15
C MET A 246 7.64 2.51 -5.85
N ILE A 247 8.09 3.45 -6.67
CA ILE A 247 9.38 4.13 -6.59
C ILE A 247 9.23 5.36 -5.70
N SER A 248 8.26 6.22 -6.04
CA SER A 248 7.99 7.47 -5.32
C SER A 248 6.51 7.87 -5.43
N LEU A 249 6.07 8.65 -4.45
CA LEU A 249 4.87 9.46 -4.50
C LEU A 249 5.29 10.90 -4.23
N GLU A 250 4.97 11.80 -5.14
CA GLU A 250 5.30 13.23 -5.05
C GLU A 250 4.01 14.05 -5.07
N LEU A 251 3.83 14.94 -4.09
CA LEU A 251 2.77 15.94 -4.12
C LEU A 251 3.13 17.02 -5.16
N LEU A 252 2.18 17.34 -6.03
CA LEU A 252 2.31 18.36 -7.07
C LEU A 252 1.63 19.66 -6.61
N PRO A 253 2.12 20.82 -7.10
CA PRO A 253 1.49 22.11 -6.85
C PRO A 253 0.12 22.28 -7.55
#